data_AF-A0A351AVS5-F1
#
_entry.id   AF-A0A351AVS5-F1
#
_cell.length_a   1.000
_cell.length_b   1.000
_cell.length_c   1.000
_cell.angle_alpha   90.00
_cell.angle_beta   90.00
_cell.angle_gamma   90.00
#
_symmetry.space_group_name_H-M   'P 1'
#
loop_
_entity.id
_entity.type
_entity.pdbx_description
1 polymer ?
#
loop_
_entity_poly.entity_id
_entity_poly.type
_entity_poly.pdbx_seq_one_letter_code
_entity_poly.pdbx_strand_id
1 'polypeptide(L)'
;TYDETVKTDCGTNDFAAYVLRVGKRGYSVHYAACAAVMLRYFGVPSRYVEGYYINAETAAARSISGRVVLTEADAHAWAEYYLDGI
;
A
#
# COMPACT_ATOMS: atom_id res chain seq x y z
N THR A 1 -2.45 -12.15 5.55
CA THR A 1 -0.99 -12.31 5.72
C THR A 1 -0.29 -11.64 4.57
N TYR A 2 0.78 -10.90 4.84
CA TYR A 2 1.55 -10.20 3.80
C TYR A 2 2.28 -11.20 2.88
N ASP A 3 2.17 -11.01 1.56
CA ASP A 3 2.72 -11.89 0.53
C ASP A 3 2.79 -11.18 -0.85
N GLU A 4 4.01 -10.88 -1.31
CA GLU A 4 4.28 -10.24 -2.61
C GLU A 4 4.19 -11.20 -3.81
N THR A 5 4.11 -12.51 -3.56
CA THR A 5 3.97 -13.51 -4.63
C THR A 5 2.52 -13.79 -5.00
N VAL A 6 1.57 -13.16 -4.28
CA VAL A 6 0.15 -13.40 -4.46
C VAL A 6 -0.30 -13.00 -5.88
N LYS A 7 -1.10 -13.88 -6.49
CA LYS A 7 -1.85 -13.55 -7.70
C LYS A 7 -3.30 -13.36 -7.33
N THR A 8 -3.86 -12.19 -7.60
CA THR A 8 -5.27 -11.92 -7.33
C THR A 8 -6.09 -12.19 -8.56
N ASP A 9 -6.75 -13.35 -8.54
CA ASP A 9 -7.76 -13.71 -9.53
C ASP A 9 -9.14 -13.54 -8.89
N CYS A 10 -9.61 -12.29 -8.84
CA CYS A 10 -10.93 -11.99 -8.29
C CYS A 10 -12.06 -12.26 -9.29
N GLY A 11 -11.77 -12.53 -10.56
CA GLY A 11 -12.77 -12.71 -11.61
C GLY A 11 -13.75 -11.53 -11.66
N THR A 12 -15.05 -11.83 -11.53
CA THR A 12 -16.13 -10.82 -11.44
C THR A 12 -16.43 -10.36 -10.01
N ASN A 13 -15.73 -10.88 -9.00
CA ASN A 13 -15.92 -10.44 -7.62
C ASN A 13 -15.33 -9.06 -7.38
N ASP A 14 -15.91 -8.32 -6.42
CA ASP A 14 -15.30 -7.10 -5.91
C ASP A 14 -13.90 -7.38 -5.35
N PHE A 15 -12.93 -6.58 -5.79
CA PHE A 15 -11.52 -6.76 -5.45
C PHE A 15 -11.28 -6.71 -3.94
N ALA A 16 -11.83 -5.68 -3.27
CA ALA A 16 -11.60 -5.50 -1.84
C ALA A 16 -12.25 -6.65 -1.05
N ALA A 17 -13.48 -7.01 -1.37
CA ALA A 17 -14.17 -8.14 -0.75
C ALA A 17 -13.40 -9.46 -0.96
N TYR A 18 -12.88 -9.70 -2.16
CA TYR A 18 -12.09 -10.90 -2.47
C TYR A 18 -10.81 -10.96 -1.62
N VAL A 19 -10.01 -9.89 -1.61
CA VAL A 19 -8.75 -9.81 -0.85
C VAL A 19 -9.00 -10.06 0.63
N LEU A 20 -10.04 -9.43 1.20
CA LEU A 20 -10.29 -9.45 2.65
C LEU A 20 -10.97 -10.74 3.12
N ARG A 21 -11.85 -11.33 2.32
CA ARG A 21 -12.71 -12.44 2.75
C ARG A 21 -12.27 -13.79 2.20
N VAL A 22 -11.76 -13.83 0.97
CA VAL A 22 -11.40 -15.07 0.27
C VAL A 22 -9.89 -15.28 0.30
N GLY A 23 -9.13 -14.39 -0.35
CA GLY A 23 -7.68 -14.55 -0.50
C GLY A 23 -6.94 -14.45 0.83
N LYS A 24 -7.35 -13.52 1.70
CA LYS A 24 -6.75 -13.22 3.03
C LYS A 24 -5.22 -13.04 3.00
N ARG A 25 -4.67 -12.76 1.83
CA ARG A 25 -3.25 -12.56 1.52
C ARG A 25 -3.14 -11.44 0.48
N GLY A 26 -2.08 -10.64 0.58
CA GLY A 26 -1.92 -9.42 -0.19
C GLY A 26 -0.55 -8.80 0.08
N TYR A 27 -0.14 -7.83 -0.72
CA TYR A 27 1.00 -6.95 -0.40
C TYR A 27 0.54 -5.49 -0.34
N SER A 28 1.48 -4.56 -0.33
CA SER A 28 1.23 -3.12 -0.15
C SER A 28 0.07 -2.59 -1.00
N VAL A 29 0.02 -2.93 -2.30
CA VAL A 29 -1.04 -2.53 -3.24
C VAL A 29 -2.41 -2.99 -2.77
N HIS A 30 -2.57 -4.26 -2.42
CA HIS A 30 -3.86 -4.81 -1.95
C HIS A 30 -4.36 -4.11 -0.69
N TYR A 31 -3.47 -3.95 0.28
CA TYR A 31 -3.85 -3.39 1.57
C TYR A 31 -4.14 -1.89 1.48
N ALA A 32 -3.34 -1.14 0.73
CA ALA A 32 -3.58 0.28 0.47
C ALA A 32 -4.90 0.50 -0.27
N ALA A 33 -5.19 -0.29 -1.32
CA ALA A 33 -6.45 -0.21 -2.05
C ALA A 33 -7.66 -0.54 -1.16
N CYS A 34 -7.58 -1.63 -0.38
CA CYS A 34 -8.63 -2.00 0.57
C CYS A 34 -8.87 -0.90 1.61
N ALA A 35 -7.80 -0.35 2.20
CA ALA A 35 -7.89 0.72 3.19
C ALA A 35 -8.56 1.98 2.60
N ALA A 36 -8.14 2.42 1.42
CA ALA A 36 -8.73 3.58 0.76
C ALA A 36 -10.24 3.39 0.50
N VAL A 37 -10.65 2.24 -0.04
CA VAL A 37 -12.07 1.95 -0.29
C VAL A 37 -12.88 1.81 1.00
N MET A 38 -12.33 1.15 2.03
CA MET A 38 -12.99 1.06 3.34
C MET A 38 -13.23 2.43 3.97
N LEU A 39 -12.22 3.31 3.92
CA LEU A 39 -12.36 4.68 4.44
C LEU A 39 -13.48 5.43 3.71
N ARG A 40 -13.53 5.34 2.37
CA ARG A 40 -14.60 5.94 1.57
C ARG A 40 -15.97 5.35 1.90
N TYR A 41 -16.05 4.05 2.16
CA TYR A 41 -17.29 3.38 2.57
C TYR A 41 -17.84 3.97 3.88
N PHE A 42 -16.95 4.36 4.81
CA PHE A 42 -17.33 5.03 6.06
C PHE A 42 -17.43 6.56 5.94
N GLY A 43 -17.43 7.12 4.73
CA GLY A 43 -17.57 8.56 4.50
C GLY A 43 -16.31 9.38 4.77
N VAL A 44 -15.16 8.74 4.99
CA VAL A 44 -13.87 9.43 5.17
C VAL A 44 -13.22 9.65 3.80
N PRO A 45 -12.96 10.91 3.38
CA PRO A 45 -12.25 11.17 2.14
C PRO A 45 -10.85 10.57 2.19
N SER A 46 -10.52 9.76 1.18
CA SER A 46 -9.23 9.07 1.12
C SER A 46 -8.73 8.91 -0.31
N ARG A 47 -7.43 8.68 -0.47
CA ARG A 47 -6.77 8.38 -1.74
C ARG A 47 -5.76 7.24 -1.61
N TYR A 48 -5.60 6.53 -2.72
CA TYR A 48 -4.57 5.53 -2.91
C TYR A 48 -3.32 6.19 -3.48
N VAL A 49 -2.14 5.78 -3.02
CA VAL A 49 -0.85 6.33 -3.45
C VAL A 49 0.14 5.20 -3.67
N GLU A 50 0.96 5.33 -4.72
CA GLU A 50 2.12 4.48 -5.01
C GLU A 50 3.38 5.34 -5.07
N GLY A 51 4.51 4.74 -4.70
CA GLY A 51 5.82 5.38 -4.76
C GLY A 51 6.89 4.44 -4.22
N TYR A 52 7.94 5.02 -3.65
CA TYR A 52 9.00 4.25 -3.00
C TYR A 52 9.05 4.61 -1.52
N TYR A 53 9.26 3.61 -0.67
CA TYR A 53 9.39 3.78 0.77
C TYR A 53 10.71 3.19 1.25
N ILE A 54 11.42 3.96 2.08
CA ILE A 54 12.61 3.52 2.79
C ILE A 54 12.60 4.17 4.18
N ASN A 55 12.91 3.39 5.22
CA ASN A 55 13.03 3.94 6.57
C ASN A 55 14.35 4.72 6.74
N ALA A 56 14.40 5.62 7.72
CA ALA A 56 15.53 6.51 7.94
C ALA A 56 16.86 5.77 8.19
N GLU A 57 16.82 4.65 8.93
CA GLU A 57 18.00 3.84 9.24
C GLU A 57 18.60 3.23 7.96
N THR A 58 17.75 2.64 7.12
CA THR A 58 18.17 2.01 5.85
C THR A 58 18.62 3.07 4.85
N ALA A 59 17.96 4.23 4.82
CA ALA A 59 18.36 5.36 3.99
C ALA A 59 19.76 5.88 4.40
N ALA A 60 20.03 6.00 5.70
CA ALA A 60 21.33 6.40 6.21
C ALA A 60 22.42 5.37 5.84
N ALA A 61 22.12 4.06 5.98
CA ALA A 61 23.05 2.98 5.65
C ALA A 61 23.36 2.90 4.14
N ARG A 62 22.40 3.22 3.27
CA ARG A 62 22.57 3.22 1.79
C ARG A 62 23.06 4.57 1.23
N SER A 63 23.23 5.58 2.08
CA SER A 63 23.62 6.93 1.64
C SER A 63 25.08 6.95 1.18
N ILE A 64 25.30 7.36 -0.06
CA ILE A 64 26.64 7.56 -0.63
C ILE A 64 26.70 8.99 -1.16
N SER A 65 27.61 9.80 -0.59
CA SER A 65 27.77 11.22 -0.95
C SER A 65 26.46 12.02 -0.86
N GLY A 66 25.61 11.73 0.14
CA GLY A 66 24.34 12.42 0.35
C GLY A 66 23.21 12.00 -0.60
N ARG A 67 23.37 10.90 -1.35
CA ARG A 67 22.33 10.35 -2.23
C ARG A 67 21.95 8.95 -1.81
N VAL A 68 20.67 8.63 -1.95
CA VAL A 68 20.12 7.28 -1.73
C VAL A 68 19.52 6.82 -3.05
N VAL A 69 19.95 5.65 -3.53
CA VAL A 69 19.38 5.02 -4.74
C VAL A 69 18.28 4.06 -4.31
N LEU A 70 17.09 4.26 -4.87
CA LEU A 70 15.93 3.39 -4.67
C LEU A 70 15.79 2.42 -5.85
N THR A 71 15.28 1.25 -5.57
CA THR A 71 15.05 0.16 -6.54
C THR A 71 13.59 -0.28 -6.50
N GLU A 72 13.17 -1.13 -7.43
CA GLU A 72 11.84 -1.73 -7.42
C GLU A 72 11.52 -2.49 -6.13
N ALA A 73 12.53 -3.01 -5.42
CA ALA A 73 12.32 -3.64 -4.11
C ALA A 73 11.89 -2.63 -3.02
N ASP A 74 12.10 -1.34 -3.25
CA ASP A 74 11.67 -0.26 -2.37
C ASP A 74 10.27 0.28 -2.77
N ALA A 75 9.65 -0.27 -3.83
CA ALA A 75 8.33 0.16 -4.29
C ALA A 75 7.26 -0.18 -3.25
N HIS A 76 6.36 0.76 -3.01
CA HIS A 76 5.34 0.63 -1.98
C HIS A 76 4.07 1.40 -2.32
N ALA A 77 2.96 0.95 -1.76
CA ALA A 77 1.67 1.62 -1.85
C ALA A 77 1.10 1.88 -0.45
N TRP A 78 0.42 3.00 -0.27
CA TRP A 78 -0.25 3.38 0.97
C TRP A 78 -1.58 4.08 0.70
N ALA A 79 -2.38 4.20 1.75
CA ALA A 79 -3.61 4.98 1.73
C ALA A 79 -3.42 6.26 2.56
N GLU A 80 -3.92 7.37 2.05
CA GLU A 80 -4.00 8.64 2.77
C GLU A 80 -5.46 9.00 2.98
N TYR A 81 -5.76 9.62 4.11
CA TYR A 81 -7.09 10.12 4.42
C TYR A 81 -7.00 11.59 4.83
N TYR A 82 -8.10 12.30 4.59
CA TYR A 82 -8.24 13.68 5.01
C TYR A 82 -9.01 13.72 6.33
N LEU A 83 -8.49 14.51 7.26
CA LEU A 83 -9.12 14.83 8.54
C LEU A 83 -9.02 16.34 8.72
N ASP A 84 -10.16 17.01 8.84
CA ASP A 84 -10.17 18.46 9.04
C ASP A 84 -9.50 18.84 10.37
N GLY A 85 -8.75 19.95 10.36
CA GLY A 85 -8.03 20.45 11.53
C GLY A 85 -6.73 19.72 11.92
N ILE A 86 -6.25 18.78 11.08
CA ILE A 86 -4.89 18.20 11.14
C ILE A 86 -4.15 18.52 9.84
#